data_AF-A0A2X3HCA1-F1
#
_entry.id   AF-A0A2X3HCA1-F1
#
_cell.length_a   1.000
_cell.length_b   1.000
_cell.length_c   1.000
_cell.angle_alpha   90.00
_cell.angle_beta   90.00
_cell.angle_gamma   90.00
#
_symmetry.space_group_name_H-M   'P 1'
#
loop_
_entity.id
_entity.type
_entity.pdbx_description
1 polymer ?
#
loop_
_entity_poly.entity_id
_entity_poly.type
_entity_poly.pdbx_seq_one_letter_code
_entity_poly.pdbx_strand_id
1 'polypeptide(L)'
;MQGVDNYGNVQFTGYYTPVVQARHTRQGEFQYPIYRMPPKRGKLPSRASIYAGALSDNYVLAYSNSLMDNFIMDVQGSGYIDFGDGSPLNFFSYAGKNGWPYRSIGKVLIDRGEVKKEDMSMQAIREWG
;
A
#
# COMPACT_ATOMS: atom_id res chain seq x y z
N MET A 1 -7.51 -27.27 -17.96
CA MET A 1 -8.37 -26.54 -17.01
C MET A 1 -9.51 -25.91 -17.79
N GLN A 2 -10.75 -25.90 -17.29
CA GLN A 2 -11.93 -25.43 -18.05
C GLN A 2 -11.98 -23.90 -18.28
N GLY A 3 -11.24 -23.11 -17.50
CA GLY A 3 -11.24 -21.64 -17.63
C GLY A 3 -12.47 -20.96 -17.01
N VAL A 4 -12.52 -19.62 -17.06
CA VAL A 4 -13.64 -18.82 -16.52
C VAL A 4 -14.88 -18.81 -17.42
N ASP A 5 -14.75 -19.32 -18.64
CA ASP A 5 -15.79 -19.34 -19.67
C ASP A 5 -16.10 -20.75 -20.21
N ASN A 6 -15.51 -21.80 -19.63
CA ASN A 6 -15.59 -23.19 -20.10
C ASN A 6 -14.96 -23.47 -21.47
N TYR A 7 -14.22 -22.51 -22.07
CA TYR A 7 -13.50 -22.68 -23.35
C TYR A 7 -11.98 -22.81 -23.17
N GLY A 8 -11.52 -23.00 -21.93
CA GLY A 8 -10.10 -23.13 -21.63
C GLY A 8 -9.39 -21.80 -21.34
N ASN A 9 -10.12 -20.68 -21.30
CA ASN A 9 -9.54 -19.37 -20.99
C ASN A 9 -9.37 -19.20 -19.47
N VAL A 10 -8.17 -19.46 -18.98
CA VAL A 10 -7.82 -19.31 -17.56
C VAL A 10 -7.56 -17.84 -17.25
N GLN A 11 -8.17 -17.32 -16.18
CA GLN A 11 -7.89 -15.96 -15.71
C GLN A 11 -6.50 -15.91 -15.08
N PHE A 12 -5.64 -15.07 -15.63
CA PHE A 12 -4.34 -14.75 -15.05
C PHE A 12 -4.38 -13.38 -14.39
N THR A 13 -3.81 -13.31 -13.19
CA THR A 13 -3.59 -12.05 -12.47
C THR A 13 -2.10 -11.93 -12.16
N GLY A 14 -1.56 -10.71 -12.24
CA GLY A 14 -0.17 -10.42 -11.92
C GLY A 14 -0.03 -9.79 -10.53
N TYR A 15 1.09 -10.05 -9.87
CA TYR A 15 1.54 -9.31 -8.69
C TYR A 15 3.04 -9.00 -8.85
N TYR A 16 3.51 -7.96 -8.16
CA TYR A 16 4.92 -7.60 -8.11
C TYR A 16 5.25 -7.00 -6.74
N THR A 17 6.53 -6.98 -6.40
CA THR A 17 7.01 -6.32 -5.18
C THR A 17 7.43 -4.89 -5.51
N PRO A 18 6.72 -3.85 -5.05
CA PRO A 18 7.08 -2.47 -5.37
C PRO A 18 8.40 -2.09 -4.70
N VAL A 19 9.18 -1.24 -5.37
CA VAL A 19 10.29 -0.51 -4.76
C VAL A 19 9.78 0.89 -4.42
N VAL A 20 9.77 1.21 -3.13
CA VAL A 20 9.29 2.49 -2.58
C VAL A 20 10.50 3.36 -2.23
N GLN A 21 10.55 4.57 -2.79
CA GLN A 21 11.57 5.56 -2.45
C GLN A 21 11.25 6.17 -1.09
N ALA A 22 12.22 6.16 -0.17
CA ALA A 22 11.99 6.67 1.18
C ALA A 22 13.24 7.30 1.82
N ARG A 23 13.05 7.98 2.95
CA ARG A 23 14.13 8.55 3.78
C ARG A 23 13.92 8.22 5.26
N HIS A 24 15.01 8.23 6.03
CA HIS A 24 14.96 8.01 7.48
C HIS A 24 14.29 9.16 8.23
N THR A 25 14.43 10.37 7.71
CA THR A 25 13.82 11.58 8.27
C THR A 25 12.91 12.24 7.25
N ARG A 26 11.88 12.91 7.76
CA ARG A 26 10.93 13.69 6.97
C ARG A 26 11.65 14.85 6.27
N GLN A 27 11.62 14.89 4.94
CA GLN A 27 12.30 15.93 4.15
C GLN A 27 11.72 16.04 2.73
N GLY A 28 11.65 17.25 2.17
CA GLY A 28 11.17 17.45 0.78
C GLY A 28 9.83 16.77 0.52
N GLU A 29 9.75 15.91 -0.49
CA GLU A 29 8.56 15.10 -0.82
C GLU A 29 8.36 13.90 0.11
N PHE A 30 9.39 13.48 0.86
CA PHE A 30 9.37 12.34 1.76
C PHE A 30 8.63 12.66 3.06
N GLN A 31 7.30 12.65 2.97
CA GLN A 31 6.38 13.09 4.01
C GLN A 31 5.47 11.97 4.54
N TYR A 32 5.44 10.80 3.89
CA TYR A 32 4.44 9.78 4.16
C TYR A 32 5.03 8.62 4.97
N PRO A 33 4.76 8.54 6.28
CA PRO A 33 5.36 7.54 7.14
C PRO A 33 4.89 6.11 6.81
N ILE A 34 5.82 5.18 6.83
CA ILE A 34 5.62 3.72 6.84
C ILE A 34 5.89 3.25 8.26
N TYR A 35 4.94 2.52 8.86
CA TYR A 35 5.00 2.15 10.27
C TYR A 35 5.35 0.69 10.50
N ARG A 36 6.12 0.40 11.56
CA ARG A 36 6.15 -0.92 12.18
C ARG A 36 4.93 -1.11 13.08
N MET A 37 4.71 -2.34 13.53
CA MET A 37 3.58 -2.66 14.41
C MET A 37 3.70 -1.97 15.78
N PRO A 38 2.79 -1.04 16.16
CA PRO A 38 2.72 -0.51 17.52
C PRO A 38 2.20 -1.56 18.53
N PRO A 39 2.39 -1.35 19.85
CA PRO A 39 1.87 -2.24 20.87
C PRO A 39 0.33 -2.34 20.77
N LYS A 40 -0.16 -3.58 20.83
CA LYS A 40 -1.58 -3.87 20.61
C LYS A 40 -2.37 -3.73 21.91
N ARG A 41 -3.00 -2.57 22.12
CA ARG A 41 -4.03 -2.37 23.16
C ARG A 41 -5.42 -2.35 22.53
N GLY A 42 -5.81 -3.48 21.93
CA GLY A 42 -7.08 -3.61 21.21
C GLY A 42 -6.99 -3.13 19.75
N LYS A 43 -8.05 -2.48 19.26
CA LYS A 43 -8.14 -1.97 17.89
C LYS A 43 -7.26 -0.72 17.76
N LEU A 44 -6.40 -0.71 16.76
CA LEU A 44 -5.53 0.44 16.50
C LEU A 44 -6.30 1.56 15.78
N PRO A 45 -5.76 2.79 15.74
CA PRO A 45 -6.41 3.90 15.06
C PRO A 45 -6.76 3.59 13.60
N SER A 46 -7.81 4.24 13.10
CA SER A 46 -8.23 4.12 11.71
C SER A 46 -7.15 4.68 10.77
N ARG A 47 -7.19 4.32 9.47
CA ARG A 47 -6.24 4.89 8.48
C ARG A 47 -6.26 6.41 8.48
N ALA A 48 -7.45 7.03 8.52
CA ALA A 48 -7.59 8.47 8.57
C ALA A 48 -6.97 9.08 9.84
N SER A 49 -7.16 8.42 10.99
CA SER A 49 -6.55 8.85 12.25
C SER A 49 -5.02 8.72 12.23
N ILE A 50 -4.49 7.65 11.62
CA ILE A 50 -3.03 7.45 11.46
C ILE A 50 -2.45 8.57 10.59
N TYR A 51 -3.11 8.91 9.48
CA TYR A 51 -2.69 10.03 8.61
C TYR A 51 -2.75 11.38 9.35
N ALA A 52 -3.69 11.54 10.29
CA ALA A 52 -3.77 12.70 11.17
C ALA A 52 -2.77 12.68 12.36
N GLY A 53 -1.86 11.71 12.43
CA GLY A 53 -0.80 11.66 13.45
C GLY A 53 -1.17 10.90 14.74
N ALA A 54 -2.14 9.98 14.70
CA ALA A 54 -2.53 9.21 15.89
C ALA A 54 -1.48 8.20 16.40
N LEU A 55 -0.42 7.93 15.62
CA LEU A 55 0.69 7.06 16.02
C LEU A 55 1.94 7.90 16.31
N SER A 56 2.66 7.53 17.38
CA SER A 56 3.96 8.13 17.71
C SER A 56 4.99 7.88 16.61
N ASP A 57 5.84 8.87 16.36
CA ASP A 57 6.95 8.80 15.40
C ASP A 57 7.96 7.68 15.72
N ASN A 58 8.01 7.19 16.97
CA ASN A 58 8.84 6.04 17.35
C ASN A 58 8.45 4.73 16.65
N TYR A 59 7.30 4.70 15.97
CA TYR A 59 6.85 3.57 15.16
C TYR A 59 7.10 3.77 13.66
N VAL A 60 7.64 4.90 13.23
CA VAL A 60 7.98 5.13 11.82
C VAL A 60 9.27 4.38 11.48
N LEU A 61 9.23 3.62 10.38
CA LEU A 61 10.38 2.92 9.80
C LEU A 61 11.04 3.76 8.71
N ALA A 62 10.24 4.46 7.92
CA ALA A 62 10.69 5.27 6.79
C ALA A 62 9.63 6.32 6.42
N TYR A 63 10.04 7.39 5.75
CA TYR A 63 9.14 8.38 5.13
C TYR A 63 9.23 8.23 3.62
N SER A 64 8.17 7.76 2.97
CA SER A 64 8.11 7.68 1.50
C SER A 64 7.65 9.00 0.89
N ASN A 65 7.84 9.13 -0.43
CA ASN A 65 7.37 10.26 -1.22
C ASN A 65 5.99 10.03 -1.89
N SER A 66 5.36 8.88 -1.69
CA SER A 66 4.05 8.57 -2.28
C SER A 66 3.13 7.84 -1.31
N LEU A 67 2.00 8.47 -1.01
CA LEU A 67 0.93 7.83 -0.22
C LEU A 67 0.27 6.68 -1.00
N MET A 68 0.26 6.77 -2.34
CA MET A 68 -0.27 5.72 -3.21
C MET A 68 0.64 4.48 -3.20
N ASP A 69 1.97 4.66 -3.24
CA ASP A 69 2.89 3.53 -3.16
C ASP A 69 2.83 2.85 -1.79
N ASN A 70 2.66 3.62 -0.70
CA ASN A 70 2.38 3.05 0.62
C ASN A 70 1.10 2.22 0.61
N PHE A 71 0.05 2.69 -0.07
CA PHE A 71 -1.19 1.94 -0.18
C PHE A 71 -1.03 0.65 -0.99
N ILE A 72 -0.32 0.70 -2.12
CA ILE A 72 -0.03 -0.48 -2.93
C ILE A 72 0.75 -1.49 -2.11
N MET A 73 1.75 -1.03 -1.35
CA MET A 73 2.52 -1.88 -0.43
C MET A 73 1.64 -2.50 0.67
N ASP A 74 0.69 -1.74 1.24
CA ASP A 74 -0.30 -2.29 2.20
C ASP A 74 -1.14 -3.42 1.57
N VAL A 75 -1.53 -3.28 0.30
CA VAL A 75 -2.35 -4.27 -0.42
C VAL A 75 -1.52 -5.51 -0.78
N GLN A 76 -0.28 -5.34 -1.22
CA GLN A 76 0.64 -6.45 -1.51
C GLN A 76 1.09 -7.18 -0.24
N GLY A 77 1.13 -6.48 0.89
CA GLY A 77 1.61 -7.00 2.17
C GLY A 77 3.14 -7.00 2.33
N SER A 78 3.88 -6.56 1.32
CA SER A 78 5.34 -6.39 1.37
C SER A 78 5.83 -5.43 0.29
N GLY A 79 7.03 -4.89 0.49
CA GLY A 79 7.70 -4.00 -0.46
C GLY A 79 9.20 -3.91 -0.19
N TYR A 80 9.96 -3.51 -1.20
CA TYR A 80 11.34 -3.09 -1.03
C TYR A 80 11.38 -1.58 -0.79
N ILE A 81 12.24 -1.15 0.13
CA ILE A 81 12.49 0.25 0.44
C ILE A 81 13.88 0.61 -0.09
N ASP A 82 13.93 1.64 -0.91
CA ASP A 82 15.16 2.27 -1.36
C ASP A 82 15.34 3.59 -0.60
N PHE A 83 16.38 3.66 0.24
CA PHE A 83 16.70 4.87 1.00
C PHE A 83 17.49 5.91 0.18
N GLY A 84 17.97 5.55 -1.00
CA GLY A 84 18.70 6.43 -1.92
C GLY A 84 20.11 6.84 -1.43
N ASP A 85 20.65 6.15 -0.43
CA ASP A 85 21.98 6.39 0.16
C ASP A 85 23.06 5.40 -0.34
N GLY A 86 22.72 4.57 -1.32
CA GLY A 86 23.60 3.53 -1.87
C GLY A 86 23.64 2.24 -1.07
N SER A 87 22.90 2.14 0.04
CA SER A 87 22.72 0.89 0.77
C SER A 87 21.86 -0.12 -0.02
N PRO A 88 21.94 -1.43 0.29
CA PRO A 88 21.06 -2.42 -0.31
C PRO A 88 19.58 -2.14 -0.05
N LEU A 89 18.72 -2.60 -0.96
CA LEU A 89 17.26 -2.53 -0.78
C LEU A 89 16.84 -3.22 0.52
N ASN A 90 16.01 -2.54 1.30
CA ASN A 90 15.48 -3.06 2.55
C ASN A 90 14.13 -3.74 2.29
N PHE A 91 14.00 -5.02 2.62
CA PHE A 91 12.73 -5.73 2.43
C PHE A 91 11.83 -5.61 3.66
N PHE A 92 10.65 -5.02 3.50
CA PHE A 92 9.63 -4.94 4.53
C PHE A 92 8.51 -5.95 4.24
N SER A 93 8.23 -6.82 5.20
CA SER A 93 7.18 -7.84 5.12
C SER A 93 6.05 -7.56 6.12
N TYR A 94 4.92 -8.21 5.88
CA TYR A 94 3.72 -8.06 6.70
C TYR A 94 3.99 -8.37 8.18
N ALA A 95 3.72 -7.39 9.05
CA ALA A 95 3.82 -7.54 10.50
C ALA A 95 2.45 -7.57 11.22
N GLY A 96 1.39 -7.03 10.60
CA GLY A 96 0.07 -6.97 11.22
C GLY A 96 -0.86 -5.94 10.58
N LYS A 97 -2.04 -5.74 11.19
CA LYS A 97 -3.08 -4.82 10.72
C LYS A 97 -3.77 -4.09 11.88
N ASN A 98 -4.39 -2.95 11.59
CA ASN A 98 -5.02 -2.09 12.60
C ASN A 98 -6.36 -2.60 13.16
N GLY A 99 -6.91 -3.68 12.59
CA GLY A 99 -8.16 -4.29 13.04
C GLY A 99 -9.43 -3.69 12.42
N TRP A 100 -9.32 -2.75 11.47
CA TRP A 100 -10.45 -2.27 10.68
C TRP A 100 -10.64 -3.11 9.40
N PRO A 101 -11.88 -3.31 8.93
CA PRO A 101 -12.11 -3.98 7.65
C PRO A 101 -11.59 -3.12 6.50
N TYR A 102 -10.95 -3.75 5.53
CA TYR A 102 -10.55 -3.10 4.29
C TYR A 102 -11.78 -2.72 3.46
N ARG A 103 -11.77 -1.53 2.86
CA ARG A 103 -12.74 -1.09 1.85
C ARG A 103 -12.01 -0.94 0.52
N SER A 104 -12.54 -1.55 -0.54
CA SER A 104 -11.90 -1.54 -1.86
C SER A 104 -11.85 -0.13 -2.46
N ILE A 105 -10.63 0.41 -2.62
CA ILE A 105 -10.42 1.68 -3.33
C ILE A 105 -10.89 1.57 -4.79
N GLY A 106 -10.61 0.44 -5.45
CA GLY A 106 -11.08 0.19 -6.81
C GLY A 106 -12.61 0.25 -6.92
N LYS A 107 -13.33 -0.29 -5.94
CA LYS A 107 -14.80 -0.14 -5.91
C LYS A 107 -15.22 1.32 -5.78
N VAL A 108 -14.56 2.11 -4.94
CA VAL A 108 -14.87 3.54 -4.78
C VAL A 108 -14.64 4.31 -6.09
N LEU A 109 -13.56 4.02 -6.83
CA LEU A 109 -13.28 4.65 -8.11
C LEU A 109 -14.32 4.26 -9.19
N ILE A 110 -14.73 2.99 -9.22
CA ILE A 110 -15.80 2.52 -10.11
C ILE A 110 -17.13 3.20 -9.78
N ASP A 111 -17.50 3.23 -8.50
CA ASP A 111 -18.77 3.82 -8.05
C ASP A 111 -18.83 5.34 -8.32
N ARG A 112 -17.66 5.99 -8.42
CA ARG A 112 -17.53 7.41 -8.82
C ARG A 112 -17.47 7.62 -10.33
N GLY A 113 -17.32 6.57 -11.13
CA GLY A 113 -17.15 6.68 -12.59
C GLY A 113 -15.77 7.13 -13.04
N GLU A 114 -14.77 7.15 -12.15
CA GLU A 114 -13.40 7.60 -12.43
C GLU A 114 -12.62 6.55 -13.25
N VAL A 115 -12.91 5.26 -13.02
CA VAL A 115 -12.28 4.13 -13.70
C VAL A 115 -13.36 3.10 -14.01
N LYS A 116 -13.40 2.61 -15.25
CA LYS A 116 -14.35 1.56 -15.65
C LYS A 116 -14.06 0.26 -14.92
N LYS A 117 -15.10 -0.55 -14.71
CA LYS A 117 -14.97 -1.83 -14.00
C LYS A 117 -14.05 -2.80 -14.74
N GLU A 118 -14.13 -2.82 -16.07
CA GLU A 118 -13.29 -3.66 -16.93
C GLU A 118 -11.80 -3.28 -16.86
N ASP A 119 -11.51 -2.00 -16.66
CA ASP A 119 -10.13 -1.46 -16.64
C ASP A 119 -9.52 -1.45 -15.23
N MET A 120 -10.30 -1.83 -14.21
CA MET A 120 -9.87 -1.72 -12.81
C MET A 120 -8.75 -2.71 -12.47
N SER A 121 -7.60 -2.16 -12.09
CA SER A 121 -6.41 -2.90 -11.68
C SER A 121 -5.58 -2.11 -10.66
N MET A 122 -4.56 -2.74 -10.04
CA MET A 122 -3.62 -2.00 -9.20
C MET A 122 -2.87 -0.92 -9.97
N GLN A 123 -2.59 -1.17 -11.25
CA GLN A 123 -1.97 -0.19 -12.14
C GLN A 123 -2.89 1.01 -12.38
N ALA A 124 -4.18 0.76 -12.67
CA ALA A 124 -5.16 1.83 -12.85
C ALA A 124 -5.33 2.68 -11.58
N ILE A 125 -5.31 2.06 -10.39
CA ILE A 125 -5.33 2.80 -9.12
C ILE A 125 -4.07 3.66 -8.97
N ARG A 126 -2.90 3.15 -9.37
CA ARG A 126 -1.64 3.88 -9.32
C ARG A 126 -1.62 5.09 -10.26
N GLU A 127 -2.14 4.93 -11.47
CA GLU A 127 -2.20 5.99 -12.50
C GLU A 127 -3.21 7.08 -12.17
N TRP A 128 -4.24 6.77 -11.38
CA TRP A 128 -5.24 7.74 -10.95
C TRP A 128 -4.72 8.71 -9.87
N GLY A 129 -3.77 8.28 -9.03
CA GLY A 129 -3.28 9.05 -7.86
C GLY A 129 -2.13 9.97 -8.18
#